data_AF-A0A060SJY9-F1
#
_entry.id   AF-A0A060SJY9-F1
#
_cell.length_a   1.000
_cell.length_b   1.000
_cell.length_c   1.000
_cell.angle_alpha   90.00
_cell.angle_beta   90.00
_cell.angle_gamma   90.00
#
_symmetry.space_group_name_H-M   'P 1'
#
loop_
_entity.id
_entity.type
_entity.pdbx_description
1 polymer ?
#
loop_
_entity_poly.entity_id
_entity_poly.type
_entity_poly.pdbx_seq_one_letter_code
_entity_poly.pdbx_strand_id
1 'polypeptide(L)'
;MSTEKDIAAAKTIVVAYGRRVARISLLKTKLAEERRRRVFAAFLTQSAVMQWPRPYYRLLYWGPVPHLYIVAEGIKNHLHEAKNNAKKRLNVVRHLELENVQSTLIHWQTVKLLKDAEKLHKGLFPTVNLHKFCDVEALKACTREFEALMCRRLPRISDKWQEDMFIALKGISQEKKLSKANAKPDLNVQIGTWDDMHNMDDIA
;
A
#
# COMPACT_ATOMS: atom_id res chain seq x y z
N MET A 1 14.73 -11.51 -48.64
CA MET A 1 13.35 -10.98 -48.60
C MET A 1 12.54 -11.92 -47.72
N SER A 2 11.98 -11.45 -46.60
CA SER A 2 11.16 -12.30 -45.73
C SER A 2 9.84 -12.62 -46.45
N THR A 3 9.42 -13.89 -46.42
CA THR A 3 8.22 -14.30 -47.16
C THR A 3 6.96 -13.80 -46.46
N GLU A 4 5.89 -13.53 -47.20
CA GLU A 4 4.61 -13.03 -46.67
C GLU A 4 4.02 -13.92 -45.58
N LYS A 5 4.31 -15.23 -45.65
CA LYS A 5 3.99 -16.23 -44.62
C LYS A 5 4.73 -15.97 -43.30
N ASP A 6 6.01 -15.57 -43.35
CA ASP A 6 6.79 -15.24 -42.15
C ASP A 6 6.22 -14.01 -41.44
N ILE A 7 5.77 -13.02 -42.21
CA ILE A 7 5.15 -11.81 -41.67
C ILE A 7 3.80 -12.13 -41.00
N ALA A 8 2.98 -12.98 -41.63
CA ALA A 8 1.70 -13.42 -41.05
C ALA A 8 1.90 -14.26 -39.78
N ALA A 9 2.89 -15.16 -39.78
CA ALA A 9 3.24 -15.97 -38.61
C ALA A 9 3.75 -15.08 -37.46
N ALA A 10 4.64 -14.13 -37.74
CA ALA A 10 5.16 -13.20 -36.73
C ALA A 10 4.05 -12.35 -36.10
N LYS A 11 3.11 -11.82 -36.91
CA LYS A 11 1.93 -11.10 -36.42
C LYS A 11 1.08 -11.95 -35.48
N THR A 12 0.88 -13.23 -35.84
CA THR A 12 0.12 -14.18 -35.01
C THR A 12 0.80 -14.40 -33.65
N ILE A 13 2.12 -14.57 -33.64
CA ILE A 13 2.89 -14.74 -32.40
C ILE A 13 2.80 -13.50 -31.52
N VAL A 14 2.95 -12.29 -32.09
CA VAL A 14 2.86 -11.03 -31.33
C VAL A 14 1.48 -10.86 -30.72
N VAL A 15 0.41 -11.12 -31.47
CA VAL A 15 -0.97 -11.03 -30.96
C VAL A 15 -1.22 -12.06 -29.85
N ALA A 16 -0.80 -13.31 -30.04
CA ALA A 16 -0.94 -14.36 -29.03
C ALA A 16 -0.16 -14.03 -27.75
N TYR A 17 1.07 -13.52 -27.91
CA TYR A 17 1.89 -13.06 -26.79
C TYR A 17 1.25 -11.88 -26.07
N GLY A 18 0.74 -10.87 -26.79
CA GLY A 18 0.03 -9.74 -26.23
C GLY A 18 -1.19 -10.16 -25.39
N ARG A 19 -2.00 -11.08 -25.91
CA ARG A 19 -3.15 -11.66 -25.16
C ARG A 19 -2.70 -12.38 -23.90
N ARG A 20 -1.61 -13.14 -23.96
CA ARG A 20 -1.04 -13.83 -22.79
C ARG A 20 -0.57 -12.83 -21.73
N VAL A 21 0.17 -11.80 -22.13
CA VAL A 21 0.65 -10.75 -21.22
C VAL A 21 -0.53 -10.03 -20.56
N ALA A 22 -1.55 -9.65 -21.32
CA ALA A 22 -2.76 -9.02 -20.80
C ALA A 22 -3.46 -9.91 -19.77
N ARG A 23 -3.63 -11.21 -20.06
CA ARG A 23 -4.24 -12.19 -19.13
C ARG A 23 -3.42 -12.32 -17.84
N ILE A 24 -2.10 -12.41 -17.93
CA ILE A 24 -1.22 -12.49 -16.76
C ILE A 24 -1.31 -11.20 -15.93
N SER A 25 -1.34 -10.04 -16.59
CA SER A 25 -1.49 -8.75 -15.92
C SER A 25 -2.81 -8.67 -15.14
N LEU A 26 -3.92 -9.05 -15.77
CA LEU A 26 -5.23 -9.08 -15.12
C LEU A 26 -5.26 -10.00 -13.90
N LEU A 27 -4.68 -11.21 -14.01
CA LEU A 27 -4.59 -12.14 -12.89
C LEU A 27 -3.78 -11.56 -11.72
N LYS A 28 -2.64 -10.93 -12.01
CA LYS A 28 -1.81 -10.27 -10.99
C LYS A 28 -2.57 -9.15 -10.29
N THR A 29 -3.33 -8.34 -11.03
CA THR A 29 -4.17 -7.27 -10.46
C THR A 29 -5.24 -7.85 -9.53
N LYS A 30 -5.99 -8.87 -9.97
CA LYS A 30 -7.00 -9.54 -9.14
C LYS A 30 -6.40 -10.11 -7.84
N LEU A 31 -5.23 -10.76 -7.93
CA LEU A 31 -4.55 -11.31 -6.76
C LEU A 31 -4.09 -10.21 -5.78
N ALA A 32 -3.64 -9.06 -6.29
CA ALA A 32 -3.25 -7.92 -5.46
C ALA A 32 -4.46 -7.29 -4.75
N GLU A 33 -5.58 -7.13 -5.45
CA GLU A 33 -6.84 -6.64 -4.88
C GLU A 33 -7.39 -7.57 -3.81
N GLU A 34 -7.38 -8.88 -4.07
CA GLU A 34 -7.83 -9.88 -3.10
C GLU A 34 -6.96 -9.88 -1.84
N ARG A 35 -5.63 -9.76 -2.01
CA ARG A 35 -4.71 -9.60 -0.88
C ARG A 35 -5.05 -8.36 -0.06
N ARG A 36 -5.29 -7.21 -0.71
CA ARG A 36 -5.70 -5.98 -0.03
C ARG A 36 -6.99 -6.21 0.76
N ARG A 37 -8.02 -6.80 0.15
CA ARG A 37 -9.28 -7.12 0.84
C ARG A 37 -9.07 -7.96 2.09
N ARG A 38 -8.23 -9.01 2.02
CA ARG A 38 -7.92 -9.86 3.18
C ARG A 38 -7.22 -9.10 4.29
N VAL A 39 -6.25 -8.23 3.96
CA VAL A 39 -5.58 -7.40 4.96
C VAL A 39 -6.60 -6.50 5.66
N PHE A 40 -7.37 -5.72 4.89
CA PHE A 40 -8.37 -4.81 5.47
C PHE A 40 -9.43 -5.56 6.29
N ALA A 41 -9.89 -6.72 5.82
CA ALA A 41 -10.83 -7.56 6.57
C ALA A 41 -10.23 -8.06 7.90
N ALA A 42 -8.94 -8.46 7.92
CA ALA A 42 -8.28 -8.90 9.15
C ALA A 42 -8.17 -7.76 10.17
N PHE A 43 -7.80 -6.55 9.74
CA PHE A 43 -7.79 -5.36 10.59
C PHE A 43 -9.20 -5.01 11.08
N LEU A 44 -10.22 -5.07 10.21
CA LEU A 44 -11.59 -4.78 10.60
C LEU A 44 -12.11 -5.76 11.65
N THR A 45 -11.92 -7.07 11.44
CA THR A 45 -12.32 -8.12 12.40
C THR A 45 -11.62 -7.92 13.74
N GLN A 46 -10.31 -7.67 13.73
CA GLN A 46 -9.58 -7.42 14.96
C GLN A 46 -10.03 -6.15 15.67
N SER A 47 -10.46 -5.14 14.92
CA SER A 47 -10.93 -3.88 15.50
C SER A 47 -12.24 -3.99 16.28
N ALA A 48 -13.07 -4.99 15.96
CA ALA A 48 -14.35 -5.23 16.61
C ALA A 48 -14.21 -5.78 18.03
N VAL A 49 -13.13 -6.54 18.30
CA VAL A 49 -12.86 -7.13 19.62
C VAL A 49 -11.96 -6.26 20.50
N MET A 50 -11.53 -5.11 19.97
CA MET A 50 -10.49 -4.29 20.55
C MET A 50 -11.06 -3.09 21.29
N GLN A 51 -10.55 -2.83 22.49
CA GLN A 51 -10.86 -1.61 23.22
C GLN A 51 -9.99 -0.47 22.68
N TRP A 52 -10.59 0.72 22.54
CA TRP A 52 -9.95 1.90 21.98
C TRP A 52 -9.83 3.02 23.02
N PRO A 53 -8.76 3.02 23.85
CA PRO A 53 -8.50 4.12 24.76
C PRO A 53 -8.36 5.47 24.06
N ARG A 54 -7.91 5.46 22.79
CA ARG A 54 -7.68 6.66 21.98
C ARG A 54 -8.51 6.61 20.69
N PRO A 55 -9.52 7.48 20.51
CA PRO A 55 -10.36 7.47 19.30
C PRO A 55 -9.59 7.82 18.04
N TYR A 56 -8.51 8.63 18.16
CA TYR A 56 -7.62 8.93 17.05
C TYR A 56 -6.90 7.69 16.52
N TYR A 57 -6.42 6.81 17.41
CA TYR A 57 -5.72 5.60 17.01
C TYR A 57 -6.63 4.66 16.20
N ARG A 58 -7.92 4.61 16.54
CA ARG A 58 -8.92 3.84 15.79
C ARG A 58 -8.98 4.25 14.31
N LEU A 59 -8.87 5.55 14.01
CA LEU A 59 -8.83 6.05 12.63
C LEU A 59 -7.56 5.60 11.90
N LEU A 60 -6.41 5.65 12.58
CA LEU A 60 -5.15 5.15 12.03
C LEU A 60 -5.22 3.65 11.73
N TYR A 61 -5.82 2.89 12.64
CA TYR A 61 -5.93 1.45 12.57
C TYR A 61 -6.82 0.97 11.40
N TRP A 62 -7.84 1.72 11.01
CA TRP A 62 -8.72 1.36 9.90
C TRP A 62 -8.22 1.77 8.52
N GLY A 63 -7.36 2.79 8.44
CA GLY A 63 -6.88 3.30 7.15
C GLY A 63 -5.36 3.18 7.02
N PRO A 64 -4.59 4.15 7.53
CA PRO A 64 -3.14 4.22 7.34
C PRO A 64 -2.35 2.96 7.72
N VAL A 65 -2.73 2.26 8.80
CA VAL A 65 -2.02 1.07 9.28
C VAL A 65 -2.14 -0.12 8.31
N PRO A 66 -3.33 -0.50 7.82
CA PRO A 66 -3.48 -1.48 6.75
C PRO A 66 -2.64 -1.16 5.50
N HIS A 67 -2.55 0.11 5.09
CA HIS A 67 -1.69 0.52 3.98
C HIS A 67 -0.21 0.25 4.27
N LEU A 68 0.27 0.61 5.46
CA LEU A 68 1.64 0.32 5.89
C LEU A 68 1.92 -1.20 5.91
N TYR A 69 0.95 -2.00 6.38
CA TYR A 69 1.07 -3.45 6.41
C TYR A 69 1.18 -4.05 5.00
N ILE A 70 0.41 -3.56 4.04
CA ILE A 70 0.48 -4.00 2.63
C ILE A 70 1.87 -3.72 2.05
N VAL A 71 2.42 -2.54 2.32
CA VAL A 71 3.79 -2.16 1.91
C VAL A 71 4.80 -3.12 2.53
N ALA A 72 4.69 -3.37 3.83
CA ALA A 72 5.56 -4.29 4.57
C ALA A 72 5.52 -5.71 3.97
N GLU A 73 4.33 -6.23 3.69
CA GLU A 73 4.14 -7.55 3.09
C GLU A 73 4.72 -7.60 1.67
N GLY A 74 4.53 -6.52 0.89
CA GLY A 74 5.11 -6.36 -0.44
C GLY A 74 6.63 -6.42 -0.42
N ILE A 75 7.27 -5.57 0.38
CA ILE A 75 8.73 -5.52 0.57
C ILE A 75 9.28 -6.88 0.99
N LYS A 76 8.66 -7.53 1.98
CA LYS A 76 9.05 -8.87 2.44
C LYS A 76 9.06 -9.88 1.30
N ASN A 77 8.00 -9.92 0.49
CA ASN A 77 7.89 -10.85 -0.63
C ASN A 77 8.93 -10.54 -1.73
N HIS A 78 9.14 -9.26 -2.04
CA HIS A 78 10.15 -8.84 -3.00
C HIS A 78 11.56 -9.23 -2.57
N LEU A 79 11.92 -9.00 -1.30
CA LEU A 79 13.22 -9.39 -0.76
C LEU A 79 13.38 -10.91 -0.72
N HIS A 80 12.30 -11.66 -0.49
CA HIS A 80 12.32 -13.12 -0.58
C HIS A 80 12.60 -13.62 -2.00
N GLU A 81 11.97 -13.02 -3.02
CA GLU A 81 12.26 -13.30 -4.42
C GLU A 81 13.69 -12.92 -4.81
N ALA A 82 14.15 -11.73 -4.39
CA ALA A 82 15.51 -11.25 -4.61
C ALA A 82 16.56 -12.18 -3.96
N LYS A 83 16.30 -12.67 -2.75
CA LYS A 83 17.16 -13.66 -2.06
C LYS A 83 17.26 -14.94 -2.87
N ASN A 84 16.13 -15.45 -3.37
CA ASN A 84 16.11 -16.68 -4.16
C ASN A 84 16.86 -16.51 -5.48
N ASN A 85 16.72 -15.36 -6.14
CA ASN A 85 17.47 -15.04 -7.36
C ASN A 85 18.97 -14.89 -7.10
N ALA A 86 19.35 -14.20 -6.02
CA ALA A 86 20.75 -14.07 -5.61
C ALA A 86 21.37 -15.43 -5.29
N LYS A 87 20.64 -16.32 -4.59
CA LYS A 87 21.07 -17.69 -4.30
C LYS A 87 21.29 -18.50 -5.58
N LYS A 88 20.37 -18.41 -6.54
CA LYS A 88 20.51 -19.07 -7.86
C LYS A 88 21.75 -18.59 -8.59
N ARG A 89 21.98 -17.27 -8.63
CA ARG A 89 23.16 -16.69 -9.29
C ARG A 89 24.46 -17.13 -8.62
N LEU A 90 24.51 -17.16 -7.29
CA LEU A 90 25.68 -17.66 -6.55
C LEU A 90 26.05 -19.09 -6.95
N ASN A 91 25.07 -19.96 -7.16
CA ASN A 91 25.31 -21.34 -7.60
C ASN A 91 25.88 -21.43 -9.02
N VAL A 92 25.50 -20.50 -9.91
CA VAL A 92 25.95 -20.48 -11.32
C VAL A 92 27.36 -19.89 -11.43
N VAL A 93 27.62 -18.83 -10.67
CA VAL A 93 28.81 -17.97 -10.81
C VAL A 93 29.99 -18.45 -9.96
N ARG A 94 29.85 -19.58 -9.25
CA ARG A 94 30.87 -20.15 -8.34
C ARG A 94 32.28 -20.27 -8.93
N HIS A 95 32.39 -20.35 -10.26
CA HIS A 95 33.66 -20.51 -10.98
C HIS A 95 34.37 -19.19 -11.35
N LEU A 96 33.73 -18.04 -11.13
CA LEU A 96 34.27 -16.70 -11.43
C LEU A 96 34.46 -15.93 -10.11
N GLU A 97 35.69 -15.82 -9.62
CA GLU A 97 35.98 -15.32 -8.26
C GLU A 97 35.40 -13.94 -7.96
N LEU A 98 35.60 -12.96 -8.86
CA LEU A 98 35.09 -11.59 -8.67
C LEU A 98 33.57 -11.52 -8.66
N GLU A 99 32.92 -12.21 -9.60
CA GLU A 99 31.46 -12.25 -9.68
C GLU A 99 30.84 -13.06 -8.52
N ASN A 100 31.58 -14.05 -8.01
CA ASN A 100 31.22 -14.85 -6.84
C ASN A 100 31.25 -14.01 -5.56
N VAL A 101 32.30 -13.20 -5.36
CA VAL A 101 32.38 -12.24 -4.24
C VAL A 101 31.23 -11.23 -4.32
N GLN A 102 30.98 -10.65 -5.49
CA GLN A 102 29.88 -9.70 -5.67
C GLN A 102 28.51 -10.34 -5.41
N SER A 103 28.27 -11.56 -5.93
CA SER A 103 27.02 -12.28 -5.72
C SER A 103 26.81 -12.69 -4.26
N THR A 104 27.89 -13.04 -3.56
CA THR A 104 27.88 -13.34 -2.13
C THR A 104 27.50 -12.12 -1.30
N LEU A 105 28.10 -10.95 -1.58
CA LEU A 105 27.77 -9.69 -0.91
C LEU A 105 26.29 -9.31 -1.10
N ILE A 106 25.79 -9.40 -2.34
CA ILE A 106 24.38 -9.11 -2.66
C ILE A 106 23.46 -10.08 -1.91
N HIS A 107 23.82 -11.37 -1.83
CA HIS A 107 23.04 -12.37 -1.11
C HIS A 107 22.93 -12.01 0.38
N TRP A 108 24.06 -11.75 1.05
CA TRP A 108 24.08 -11.39 2.47
C TRP A 108 23.32 -10.11 2.77
N GLN A 109 23.48 -9.07 1.95
CA GLN A 109 22.74 -7.82 2.11
C GLN A 109 21.24 -8.04 1.98
N THR A 110 20.80 -8.85 1.02
CA THR A 110 19.38 -9.16 0.83
C THR A 110 18.81 -9.96 2.00
N VAL A 111 19.57 -10.91 2.55
CA VAL A 111 19.16 -11.68 3.74
C VAL A 111 19.00 -10.76 4.96
N LYS A 112 19.91 -9.80 5.15
CA LYS A 112 19.80 -8.83 6.25
C LYS A 112 18.54 -7.97 6.10
N LEU A 113 18.32 -7.39 4.92
CA LEU A 113 17.12 -6.59 4.65
C LEU A 113 15.84 -7.39 4.84
N LEU A 114 15.82 -8.67 4.44
CA LEU A 114 14.66 -9.54 4.64
C LEU A 114 14.34 -9.73 6.12
N LYS A 115 15.36 -9.94 6.97
CA LYS A 115 15.16 -10.06 8.43
C LYS A 115 14.59 -8.79 9.03
N ASP A 116 15.10 -7.63 8.60
CA ASP A 116 14.62 -6.33 9.06
C ASP A 116 13.15 -6.13 8.64
N ALA A 117 12.82 -6.41 7.38
CA ALA A 117 11.45 -6.34 6.87
C ALA A 117 10.49 -7.31 7.58
N GLU A 118 10.93 -8.55 7.87
CA GLU A 118 10.14 -9.53 8.59
C GLU A 118 9.85 -9.11 10.04
N LYS A 119 10.86 -8.56 10.72
CA LYS A 119 10.70 -8.03 12.09
C LYS A 119 9.66 -6.91 12.10
N LEU A 120 9.79 -5.96 11.18
CA LEU A 120 8.88 -4.83 11.10
C LEU A 120 7.46 -5.25 10.70
N HIS A 121 7.33 -6.18 9.74
CA HIS A 121 6.04 -6.73 9.33
C HIS A 121 5.33 -7.47 10.47
N LYS A 122 6.06 -8.25 11.27
CA LYS A 122 5.51 -8.90 12.47
C LYS A 122 5.09 -7.88 13.52
N GLY A 123 5.81 -6.76 13.64
CA GLY A 123 5.48 -5.66 14.54
C GLY A 123 4.21 -4.89 14.18
N LEU A 124 3.69 -5.04 12.96
CA LEU A 124 2.46 -4.40 12.47
C LEU A 124 1.27 -5.38 12.36
N PHE A 125 1.42 -6.62 12.84
CA PHE A 125 0.36 -7.60 12.72
C PHE A 125 -0.88 -7.16 13.53
N PRO A 126 -2.13 -7.35 13.04
CA PRO A 126 -3.33 -6.76 13.66
C PRO A 126 -3.47 -7.00 15.16
N THR A 127 -3.01 -8.16 15.65
CA THR A 127 -3.14 -8.60 17.05
C THR A 127 -1.99 -8.20 17.97
N VAL A 128 -0.95 -7.51 17.46
CA VAL A 128 0.23 -7.20 18.28
C VAL A 128 -0.07 -6.17 19.37
N ASN A 129 0.77 -6.21 20.41
CA ASN A 129 0.67 -5.31 21.56
C ASN A 129 0.78 -3.83 21.18
N LEU A 130 1.50 -3.49 20.11
CA LEU A 130 1.58 -2.13 19.56
C LEU A 130 0.18 -1.50 19.42
N HIS A 131 -0.74 -2.27 18.84
CA HIS A 131 -2.10 -1.82 18.64
C HIS A 131 -2.86 -1.85 19.96
N LYS A 132 -2.72 -2.91 20.77
CA LYS A 132 -3.45 -3.05 22.05
C LYS A 132 -3.22 -1.86 22.98
N PHE A 133 -1.98 -1.38 23.05
CA PHE A 133 -1.61 -0.22 23.85
C PHE A 133 -1.83 1.13 23.13
N CYS A 134 -2.32 1.12 21.88
CA CYS A 134 -2.53 2.31 21.06
C CYS A 134 -1.30 3.23 21.01
N ASP A 135 -0.11 2.64 20.90
CA ASP A 135 1.16 3.38 20.94
C ASP A 135 1.42 4.06 19.58
N VAL A 136 1.19 5.37 19.54
CA VAL A 136 1.34 6.20 18.35
C VAL A 136 2.82 6.45 18.03
N GLU A 137 3.66 6.60 19.05
CA GLU A 137 5.07 6.95 18.84
C GLU A 137 5.85 5.74 18.34
N ALA A 138 5.59 4.55 18.88
CA ALA A 138 6.12 3.32 18.33
C ALA A 138 5.63 3.05 16.89
N LEU A 139 4.37 3.42 16.57
CA LEU A 139 3.84 3.30 15.21
C LEU A 139 4.54 4.28 14.23
N LYS A 140 4.78 5.53 14.64
CA LYS A 140 5.56 6.51 13.86
C LYS A 140 6.99 6.02 13.62
N ALA A 141 7.65 5.50 14.66
CA ALA A 141 9.00 4.95 14.55
C ALA A 141 9.04 3.79 13.54
N CYS A 142 8.09 2.84 13.66
CA CYS A 142 7.98 1.72 12.72
C CYS A 142 7.74 2.19 11.28
N THR A 143 6.90 3.21 11.08
CA THR A 143 6.64 3.79 9.76
C THR A 143 7.90 4.40 9.14
N ARG A 144 8.70 5.13 9.93
CA ARG A 144 9.98 5.70 9.48
C ARG A 144 11.02 4.63 9.16
N GLU A 145 11.05 3.53 9.92
CA GLU A 145 11.93 2.40 9.63
C GLU A 145 11.58 1.74 8.29
N PHE A 146 10.29 1.61 7.96
CA PHE A 146 9.86 1.14 6.64
C PHE A 146 10.23 2.10 5.51
N GLU A 147 10.09 3.41 5.73
CA GLU A 147 10.51 4.43 4.77
C GLU A 147 12.02 4.34 4.48
N ALA A 148 12.83 4.24 5.53
CA ALA A 148 14.27 4.07 5.41
C ALA A 148 14.63 2.77 4.67
N LEU A 149 13.88 1.68 4.91
CA LEU A 149 14.07 0.41 4.21
C LEU A 149 13.73 0.54 2.71
N MET A 150 12.64 1.24 2.36
CA MET A 150 12.28 1.51 0.97
C MET A 150 13.36 2.34 0.25
N CYS A 151 13.91 3.36 0.90
CA CYS A 151 14.97 4.19 0.34
C CYS A 151 16.30 3.43 0.14
N ARG A 152 16.53 2.35 0.90
CA ARG A 152 17.75 1.52 0.79
C ARG A 152 17.69 0.57 -0.41
N ARG A 153 17.87 1.12 -1.61
CA ARG A 153 18.15 0.41 -2.87
C ARG A 153 17.34 -0.87 -3.09
N LEU A 154 16.02 -0.84 -2.85
CA LEU A 154 15.14 -1.89 -3.35
C LEU A 154 15.07 -1.74 -4.88
N PRO A 155 15.44 -2.76 -5.67
CA PRO A 155 15.35 -2.67 -7.12
C PRO A 155 13.88 -2.62 -7.53
N ARG A 156 13.44 -1.43 -7.98
CA ARG A 156 12.13 -1.17 -8.59
C ARG A 156 10.96 -1.49 -7.65
N ILE A 157 10.70 -0.57 -6.73
CA ILE A 157 9.47 -0.53 -5.94
C ILE A 157 8.29 -0.29 -6.89
N SER A 158 7.20 -1.02 -6.72
CA SER A 158 5.97 -0.80 -7.50
C SER A 158 5.34 0.54 -7.12
N ASP A 159 4.87 1.31 -8.11
CA ASP A 159 4.15 2.58 -7.90
C ASP A 159 3.02 2.45 -6.86
N LYS A 160 2.32 1.31 -6.86
CA LYS A 160 1.27 0.99 -5.88
C LYS A 160 1.77 0.98 -4.43
N TRP A 161 2.99 0.49 -4.18
CA TRP A 161 3.56 0.50 -2.83
C TRP A 161 4.00 1.90 -2.42
N GLN A 162 4.41 2.74 -3.37
CA GLN A 162 4.71 4.14 -3.08
C GLN A 162 3.45 4.90 -2.69
N GLU A 163 2.33 4.66 -3.39
CA GLU A 163 1.02 5.21 -3.04
C GLU A 163 0.57 4.77 -1.64
N ASP A 164 0.61 3.46 -1.36
CA ASP A 164 0.24 2.95 -0.02
C ASP A 164 1.17 3.52 1.07
N MET A 165 2.47 3.62 0.80
CA MET A 165 3.43 4.21 1.75
C MET A 165 3.16 5.70 1.97
N PHE A 166 2.80 6.44 0.91
CA PHE A 166 2.43 7.84 1.02
C PHE A 166 1.19 8.02 1.90
N ILE A 167 0.16 7.18 1.74
CA ILE A 167 -1.04 7.20 2.61
C ILE A 167 -0.65 6.91 4.06
N ALA A 168 0.20 5.91 4.29
CA ALA A 168 0.68 5.56 5.63
C ALA A 168 1.46 6.70 6.29
N LEU A 169 2.44 7.29 5.59
CA LEU A 169 3.25 8.41 6.09
C LEU A 169 2.38 9.63 6.37
N LYS A 170 1.47 9.98 5.45
CA LYS A 170 0.58 11.12 5.64
C LYS A 170 -0.35 10.91 6.84
N GLY A 171 -0.89 9.71 7.03
CA GLY A 171 -1.81 9.42 8.12
C GLY A 171 -1.14 9.28 9.48
N ILE A 172 0.02 8.63 9.55
CA ILE A 172 0.68 8.27 10.82
C ILE A 172 1.65 9.36 11.27
N SER A 173 2.42 9.93 10.33
CA SER A 173 3.51 10.86 10.66
C SER A 173 3.09 12.33 10.68
N GLN A 174 1.98 12.71 10.03
CA GLN A 174 1.49 14.09 10.16
C GLN A 174 0.74 14.23 11.47
N GLU A 175 1.28 15.07 12.35
CA GLU A 175 0.52 15.58 13.48
C GLU A 175 -0.71 16.31 12.93
N LYS A 176 -1.88 15.97 13.46
CA LYS A 176 -3.13 16.65 13.15
C LYS A 176 -2.91 18.12 13.51
N LYS A 177 -2.61 18.97 12.52
CA LYS A 177 -2.87 20.40 12.65
C LYS A 177 -4.34 20.48 13.03
N LEU A 178 -4.63 20.86 14.27
CA LEU A 178 -5.97 21.22 14.68
C LEU A 178 -6.38 22.29 13.68
N SER A 179 -7.20 21.90 12.69
CA SER A 179 -7.83 22.87 11.81
C SER A 179 -8.54 23.80 12.76
N LYS A 180 -8.07 25.06 12.84
CA LYS A 180 -8.79 26.12 13.54
C LYS A 180 -10.24 25.96 13.11
N ALA A 181 -11.13 25.73 14.07
CA ALA A 181 -12.53 25.57 13.78
C ALA A 181 -12.96 26.84 13.04
N ASN A 182 -13.06 26.75 11.71
CA ASN A 182 -13.68 27.80 10.95
C ASN A 182 -15.12 27.80 11.46
N ALA A 183 -15.51 28.92 12.07
CA ALA A 183 -16.85 29.12 12.60
C ALA A 183 -17.86 28.61 11.57
N LYS A 184 -18.84 27.82 12.04
CA LYS A 184 -19.96 27.39 11.19
C LYS A 184 -20.49 28.63 10.46
N PRO A 185 -20.63 28.61 9.13
CA PRO A 185 -21.35 29.69 8.45
C PRO A 185 -22.78 29.70 9.01
N ASP A 186 -23.22 30.86 9.50
CA ASP A 186 -24.59 31.05 9.96
C ASP A 186 -25.54 30.75 8.80
N LEU A 187 -26.42 29.78 9.03
CA LEU A 187 -27.45 29.38 8.08
C LEU A 187 -28.53 30.46 8.11
N ASN A 188 -28.44 31.45 7.22
CA ASN A 188 -29.51 32.42 7.01
C ASN A 188 -30.70 31.70 6.36
N VAL A 189 -31.55 31.09 7.19
CA VAL A 189 -32.88 30.66 6.77
C VAL A 189 -33.73 31.92 6.70
N GLN A 190 -33.75 32.59 5.54
CA GLN A 190 -34.88 33.46 5.22
C GLN A 190 -36.08 32.54 5.06
N ILE A 191 -36.81 32.36 6.15
CA ILE A 191 -38.17 31.82 6.14
C ILE A 191 -38.98 32.83 5.34
N GLY A 192 -39.23 32.51 4.07
CA GLY A 192 -40.18 33.25 3.24
C GLY A 192 -41.53 33.19 3.93
N THR A 193 -41.89 34.30 4.59
CA THR A 193 -43.23 34.57 5.09
C THR A 193 -44.17 34.58 3.90
N TRP A 194 -44.97 33.52 3.77
CA TRP A 194 -46.10 33.44 2.84
C TRP A 194 -47.25 34.27 3.41
N ASP A 195 -47.06 35.58 3.47
CA ASP A 195 -48.05 36.53 3.97
C ASP A 195 -48.40 37.53 2.87
N ASP A 196 -48.77 36.98 1.71
CA ASP A 196 -49.36 37.73 0.59
C ASP A 196 -50.14 36.79 -0.34
N MET A 197 -51.20 36.18 0.20
CA MET A 197 -52.28 35.61 -0.60
C MET A 197 -53.60 35.85 0.12
N HIS A 198 -54.17 37.04 -0.08
CA HIS A 198 -55.59 37.27 -0.38
C HIS A 198 -55.90 38.77 -0.34
N ASN A 199 -55.49 39.51 -1.37
CA ASN A 199 -56.29 40.66 -1.81
C ASN A 199 -57.23 40.13 -2.90
N MET A 200 -58.48 39.86 -2.50
CA MET A 200 -59.57 39.71 -3.44
C MET A 200 -59.90 41.11 -3.95
N ASP A 201 -59.43 41.43 -5.15
CA ASP A 201 -59.97 42.54 -5.91
C ASP A 201 -61.01 41.99 -6.89
N ASP A 202 -62.26 42.32 -6.57
CA ASP A 202 -63.35 42.64 -7.47
C ASP A 202 -62.97 42.78 -8.95
N ILE A 203 -63.57 41.92 -9.78
CA ILE A 203 -63.87 42.25 -11.17
C ILE A 203 -65.35 41.93 -11.41
N ALA A 204 -66.06 42.98 -11.78
CA ALA A 204 -67.45 43.03 -12.22
C ALA A 204 -67.70 42.24 -13.51
#